data_AF-A0A413H4R1-F1
#
_entry.id   AF-A0A413H4R1-F1
#
_cell.length_a   1.000
_cell.length_b   1.000
_cell.length_c   1.000
_cell.angle_alpha   90.00
_cell.angle_beta   90.00
_cell.angle_gamma   90.00
#
_symmetry.space_group_name_H-M   'P 1'
#
loop_
_entity.id
_entity.type
_entity.pdbx_description
1 polymer ?
#
loop_
_entity_poly.entity_id
_entity_poly.type
_entity_poly.pdbx_seq_one_letter_code
_entity_poly.pdbx_strand_id
1 'polypeptide(L)'
;MIFFVLVASQGLSAQRDTTFVADGNPIIKYKYTADPGAMVHDGKVYIYAGHDECPPPAEHYLLNDWCVFSSSDMKTWTEHPVPLKAKDFSWAKGEAWASQVIERDGKFYWYVTVEHKDVPGKSIGVAVADSPLGPFVDARGSALITNDMTTERTKIYWDDIDPTVFIDDDGQAYLYWGNTQCYYAKLKKNMIELDGPIVYVDLPRFTEAPWIHKRGDWYYLSYASEFPEKICYAMSRSITGPWEYKGILNEIAGNSNTNHQAIIEFKGNWYFIYHNGGINPAGGSYRRSVCIDRLYYNEDGTMKRIQMTTEGVQ
;
A
#
# COMPACT_ATOMS: atom_id res chain seq x y z
N MET A 1 -8.82 47.72 -3.20
CA MET A 1 -8.76 46.25 -3.38
C MET A 1 -8.04 45.68 -2.18
N ILE A 2 -8.77 45.04 -1.27
CA ILE A 2 -8.18 44.32 -0.13
C ILE A 2 -7.82 42.93 -0.66
N PHE A 3 -6.53 42.64 -0.79
CA PHE A 3 -6.04 41.30 -1.09
C PHE A 3 -6.17 40.45 0.18
N PHE A 4 -7.10 39.51 0.20
CA PHE A 4 -7.06 38.39 1.14
C PHE A 4 -5.97 37.42 0.66
N VAL A 5 -4.86 37.36 1.39
CA VAL A 5 -3.89 36.28 1.26
C VAL A 5 -4.51 35.06 1.93
N LEU A 6 -5.01 34.11 1.12
CA LEU A 6 -5.33 32.78 1.60
C LEU A 6 -4.01 32.08 1.93
N VAL A 7 -3.70 31.95 3.22
CA VAL A 7 -2.63 31.05 3.67
C VAL A 7 -3.15 29.64 3.44
N ALA A 8 -2.63 28.96 2.43
CA ALA A 8 -2.82 27.53 2.27
C ALA A 8 -2.23 26.84 3.51
N SER A 9 -3.08 26.23 4.33
CA SER A 9 -2.63 25.36 5.40
C SER A 9 -1.99 24.14 4.76
N GLN A 10 -0.67 24.10 4.69
CA GLN A 10 0.05 22.85 4.49
C GLN A 10 -0.35 21.94 5.65
N GLY A 11 -1.02 20.82 5.35
CA GLY A 11 -1.47 19.87 6.36
C GLY A 11 -0.26 19.30 7.07
N LEU A 12 0.07 19.87 8.24
CA LEU A 12 1.15 19.36 9.07
C LEU A 12 0.85 17.89 9.42
N SER A 13 1.86 17.04 9.31
CA SER A 13 1.83 15.70 9.87
C SER A 13 1.45 15.76 11.35
N ALA A 14 0.58 14.84 11.80
CA ALA A 14 0.17 14.82 13.19
C ALA A 14 1.40 14.71 14.11
N GLN A 15 1.46 15.58 15.12
CA GLN A 15 2.47 15.51 16.19
C GLN A 15 1.92 14.82 17.45
N ARG A 16 0.61 14.57 17.46
CA ARG A 16 -0.17 13.92 18.51
C ARG A 16 -1.38 13.26 17.88
N ASP A 17 -1.94 12.29 18.57
CA ASP A 17 -3.18 11.64 18.14
C ASP A 17 -4.29 12.66 17.87
N THR A 18 -4.90 12.55 16.69
CA THR A 18 -6.02 13.39 16.27
C THR A 18 -7.15 12.50 15.79
N THR A 19 -8.34 12.67 16.36
CA THR A 19 -9.50 11.86 16.00
C THR A 19 -10.44 12.62 15.07
N PHE A 20 -10.98 11.92 14.07
CA PHE A 20 -12.01 12.42 13.16
C PHE A 20 -13.03 11.33 12.86
N VAL A 21 -14.19 11.73 12.36
CA VAL A 21 -15.23 10.81 11.89
C VAL A 21 -15.24 10.89 10.37
N ALA A 22 -15.07 9.74 9.71
CA ALA A 22 -15.30 9.61 8.28
C ALA A 22 -16.81 9.58 8.01
N ASP A 23 -17.27 10.46 7.13
CA ASP A 23 -18.66 10.63 6.70
C ASP A 23 -18.86 10.25 5.22
N GLY A 24 -17.94 9.45 4.69
CA GLY A 24 -17.90 9.00 3.31
C GLY A 24 -16.48 8.97 2.76
N ASN A 25 -16.35 8.66 1.48
CA ASN A 25 -15.09 8.68 0.75
C ASN A 25 -14.78 10.09 0.18
N PRO A 26 -13.51 10.49 0.15
CA PRO A 26 -12.37 9.86 0.83
C PRO A 26 -12.48 10.00 2.35
N ILE A 27 -11.92 9.03 3.09
CA ILE A 27 -12.05 8.98 4.56
C ILE A 27 -11.21 10.08 5.24
N ILE A 28 -10.12 10.51 4.62
CA ILE A 28 -9.26 11.61 5.08
C ILE A 28 -9.44 12.80 4.14
N LYS A 29 -9.98 13.91 4.66
CA LYS A 29 -10.33 15.09 3.85
C LYS A 29 -9.45 16.33 4.07
N TYR A 30 -8.58 16.31 5.07
CA TYR A 30 -7.76 17.46 5.46
C TYR A 30 -6.30 17.36 4.97
N LYS A 31 -5.94 16.24 4.32
CA LYS A 31 -4.64 16.02 3.66
C LYS A 31 -4.78 14.95 2.58
N TYR A 32 -3.78 14.87 1.72
CA TYR A 32 -3.70 13.88 0.66
C TYR A 32 -2.96 12.63 1.15
N THR A 33 -3.50 11.46 0.83
CA THR A 33 -3.01 10.16 1.29
C THR A 33 -3.09 9.15 0.16
N ALA A 34 -2.05 8.35 0.01
CA ALA A 34 -1.90 7.44 -1.11
C ALA A 34 -1.42 6.05 -0.68
N ASP A 35 -1.46 5.12 -1.63
CA ASP A 35 -0.88 3.78 -1.56
C ASP A 35 -1.19 3.06 -0.23
N PRO A 36 -2.48 2.88 0.12
CA PRO A 36 -2.85 2.40 1.44
C PRO A 36 -2.46 0.92 1.62
N GLY A 37 -1.55 0.64 2.54
CA GLY A 37 -1.41 -0.66 3.18
C GLY A 37 -2.30 -0.75 4.42
N ALA A 38 -2.86 -1.92 4.72
CA ALA A 38 -3.72 -2.09 5.88
C ALA A 38 -3.47 -3.40 6.65
N MET A 39 -3.70 -3.35 7.95
CA MET A 39 -3.54 -4.49 8.86
C MET A 39 -4.61 -4.46 9.94
N VAL A 40 -5.03 -5.64 10.41
CA VAL A 40 -5.87 -5.77 11.61
C VAL A 40 -5.01 -6.27 12.76
N HIS A 41 -5.04 -5.56 13.88
CA HIS A 41 -4.31 -5.92 15.09
C HIS A 41 -5.10 -5.47 16.33
N ASP A 42 -5.20 -6.31 17.35
CA ASP A 42 -5.87 -6.01 18.62
C ASP A 42 -7.26 -5.35 18.49
N GLY A 43 -8.08 -5.89 17.58
CA GLY A 43 -9.45 -5.41 17.37
C GLY A 43 -9.57 -4.05 16.67
N LYS A 44 -8.48 -3.54 16.10
CA LYS A 44 -8.43 -2.32 15.29
C LYS A 44 -7.92 -2.60 13.89
N VAL A 45 -8.39 -1.80 12.94
CA VAL A 45 -7.77 -1.62 11.63
C VAL A 45 -6.72 -0.54 11.74
N TYR A 46 -5.57 -0.75 11.11
CA TYR A 46 -4.52 0.22 10.88
C TYR A 46 -4.36 0.45 9.37
N ILE A 47 -4.29 1.71 8.94
CA ILE A 47 -3.97 2.10 7.57
C ILE A 47 -2.66 2.86 7.58
N TYR A 48 -1.74 2.43 6.74
CA TYR A 48 -0.43 3.01 6.48
C TYR A 48 -0.45 3.58 5.07
N ALA A 49 -0.31 4.90 4.94
CA ALA A 49 -0.48 5.58 3.65
C ALA A 49 0.64 6.59 3.43
N GLY A 50 1.14 6.67 2.20
CA GLY A 50 2.07 7.74 1.82
C GLY A 50 1.38 9.10 1.89
N HIS A 51 2.11 10.13 2.33
CA HIS A 51 1.61 11.50 2.36
C HIS A 51 1.92 12.21 1.04
N ASP A 52 0.90 12.42 0.20
CA ASP A 52 1.06 13.19 -1.05
C ASP A 52 1.19 14.69 -0.70
N GLU A 53 2.36 15.28 -0.98
CA GLU A 53 2.71 16.66 -0.59
C GLU A 53 2.94 17.59 -1.80
N CYS A 54 2.70 17.11 -3.02
CA CYS A 54 2.95 17.89 -4.22
C CYS A 54 2.11 19.19 -4.23
N PRO A 55 2.70 20.39 -4.32
CA PRO A 55 1.95 21.65 -4.29
C PRO A 55 1.35 21.97 -5.67
N PRO A 56 0.07 22.36 -5.80
CA PRO A 56 -0.47 22.77 -7.08
C PRO A 56 0.23 24.05 -7.59
N PRO A 57 0.49 24.20 -8.90
CA PRO A 57 0.08 23.33 -10.01
C PRO A 57 1.15 22.31 -10.44
N ALA A 58 2.09 21.94 -9.57
CA ALA A 58 3.11 20.96 -9.93
C ALA A 58 2.50 19.56 -10.09
N GLU A 59 3.02 18.75 -10.99
CA GLU A 59 2.45 17.43 -11.30
C GLU A 59 3.55 16.36 -11.27
N HIS A 60 3.92 15.94 -10.06
CA HIS A 60 4.89 14.88 -9.78
C HIS A 60 4.62 14.27 -8.40
N TYR A 61 4.96 13.00 -8.21
CA TYR A 61 4.87 12.36 -6.89
C TYR A 61 5.89 12.99 -5.94
N LEU A 62 5.40 13.54 -4.82
CA LEU A 62 6.22 14.08 -3.75
C LEU A 62 5.68 13.52 -2.44
N LEU A 63 6.34 12.50 -1.92
CA LEU A 63 5.99 11.83 -0.66
C LEU A 63 7.25 11.72 0.17
N ASN A 64 7.26 12.31 1.37
CA ASN A 64 8.43 12.25 2.26
C ASN A 64 8.25 11.28 3.43
N ASP A 65 7.01 11.04 3.84
CA ASP A 65 6.65 10.25 4.99
C ASP A 65 5.38 9.42 4.79
N TRP A 66 5.17 8.49 5.72
CA TRP A 66 3.97 7.68 5.79
C TRP A 66 3.13 8.06 7.01
N CYS A 67 1.86 8.36 6.77
CA CYS A 67 0.84 8.57 7.79
C CYS A 67 0.31 7.23 8.31
N VAL A 68 -0.07 7.18 9.59
CA VAL A 68 -0.71 6.00 10.20
C VAL A 68 -2.05 6.40 10.82
N PHE A 69 -3.08 5.66 10.46
CA PHE A 69 -4.44 5.83 10.97
C PHE A 69 -4.91 4.54 11.63
N SER A 70 -5.70 4.62 12.70
CA SER A 70 -6.37 3.44 13.26
C SER A 70 -7.85 3.66 13.53
N SER A 71 -8.64 2.58 13.46
CA SER A 71 -10.06 2.60 13.78
C SER A 71 -10.52 1.27 14.37
N SER A 72 -11.47 1.32 15.30
CA SER A 72 -12.11 0.12 15.85
C SER A 72 -13.49 -0.16 15.25
N ASP A 73 -14.02 0.75 14.43
CA ASP A 73 -15.40 0.73 13.91
C ASP A 73 -15.50 1.07 12.41
N MET A 74 -14.36 1.28 11.73
CA MET A 74 -14.25 1.74 10.33
C MET A 74 -14.80 3.15 10.06
N LYS A 75 -15.18 3.88 11.10
CA LYS A 75 -15.88 5.18 10.99
C LYS A 75 -15.19 6.29 11.77
N THR A 76 -14.86 6.04 13.02
CA THR A 76 -14.07 6.92 13.87
C THR A 76 -12.61 6.53 13.72
N TRP A 77 -11.80 7.44 13.20
CA TRP A 77 -10.40 7.23 12.90
C TRP A 77 -9.52 8.11 13.78
N THR A 78 -8.40 7.57 14.22
CA THR A 78 -7.32 8.32 14.87
C THR A 78 -6.13 8.37 13.93
N GLU A 79 -5.72 9.58 13.52
CA GLU A 79 -4.39 9.80 12.94
C GLU A 79 -3.37 9.84 14.07
N HIS A 80 -2.29 9.08 13.90
CA HIS A 80 -1.17 8.99 14.84
C HIS A 80 0.03 9.81 14.37
N PRO A 81 0.98 10.12 15.27
CA PRO A 81 2.24 10.73 14.88
C PRO A 81 2.95 9.93 13.77
N VAL A 82 3.52 10.64 12.79
CA VAL A 82 4.27 10.02 11.68
C VAL A 82 5.41 9.17 12.25
N PRO A 83 5.38 7.84 12.07
CA PRO A 83 6.31 6.96 12.76
C PRO A 83 7.48 6.48 11.88
N LEU A 84 7.48 6.83 10.59
CA LEU A 84 8.55 6.51 9.64
C LEU A 84 8.60 7.53 8.49
N LYS A 85 9.80 7.90 8.07
CA LYS A 85 10.07 8.74 6.89
C LYS A 85 11.03 8.02 5.95
N ALA A 86 10.96 8.31 4.65
CA ALA A 86 11.86 7.68 3.68
C ALA A 86 13.35 7.93 4.01
N LYS A 87 13.67 9.09 4.58
CA LYS A 87 15.04 9.46 4.97
C LYS A 87 15.52 8.87 6.30
N ASP A 88 14.68 8.12 7.02
CA ASP A 88 15.12 7.37 8.21
C ASP A 88 15.99 6.17 7.82
N PHE A 89 15.87 5.71 6.56
CA PHE A 89 16.80 4.79 5.93
C PHE A 89 18.02 5.55 5.42
N SER A 90 19.17 5.39 6.09
CA SER A 90 20.41 6.11 5.77
C SER A 90 20.96 5.86 4.35
N TRP A 91 20.51 4.80 3.69
CA TRP A 91 20.85 4.39 2.33
C TRP A 91 19.83 4.88 1.28
N ALA A 92 18.69 5.44 1.70
CA ALA A 92 17.68 5.98 0.82
C ALA A 92 17.93 7.46 0.51
N LYS A 93 17.61 7.87 -0.72
CA LYS A 93 17.57 9.27 -1.15
C LYS A 93 16.27 9.96 -0.70
N GLY A 94 15.18 9.20 -0.64
CA GLY A 94 13.85 9.67 -0.22
C GLY A 94 12.72 8.89 -0.91
N GLU A 95 11.59 9.56 -1.12
CA GLU A 95 10.40 9.09 -1.84
C GLU A 95 9.64 7.96 -1.13
N ALA A 96 8.76 8.33 -0.21
CA ALA A 96 7.92 7.44 0.59
C ALA A 96 6.75 6.85 -0.22
N TRP A 97 7.06 5.93 -1.14
CA TRP A 97 6.08 5.28 -2.03
C TRP A 97 5.34 4.13 -1.34
N ALA A 98 4.60 3.29 -2.09
CA ALA A 98 3.79 2.20 -1.59
C ALA A 98 4.51 1.29 -0.57
N SER A 99 3.74 0.76 0.37
CA SER A 99 4.28 0.01 1.50
C SER A 99 3.23 -0.92 2.14
N GLN A 100 3.68 -1.92 2.89
CA GLN A 100 2.81 -2.78 3.68
C GLN A 100 3.44 -3.13 5.03
N VAL A 101 2.61 -3.15 6.08
CA VAL A 101 2.97 -3.63 7.41
C VAL A 101 2.37 -5.01 7.68
N ILE A 102 3.14 -5.88 8.33
CA ILE A 102 2.68 -7.17 8.85
C ILE A 102 3.26 -7.43 10.24
N GLU A 103 2.48 -8.08 11.10
CA GLU A 103 2.94 -8.55 12.40
C GLU A 103 3.56 -9.96 12.29
N ARG A 104 4.67 -10.19 13.00
CA ARG A 104 5.18 -11.52 13.30
C ARG A 104 5.84 -11.55 14.67
N ASP A 105 5.48 -12.53 15.49
CA ASP A 105 6.09 -12.79 16.81
C ASP A 105 6.17 -11.53 17.71
N GLY A 106 5.10 -10.71 17.71
CA GLY A 106 5.01 -9.47 18.50
C GLY A 106 5.84 -8.29 18.00
N LYS A 107 6.37 -8.38 16.77
CA LYS A 107 7.05 -7.29 16.06
C LYS A 107 6.28 -6.94 14.79
N PHE A 108 6.41 -5.70 14.36
CA PHE A 108 5.76 -5.16 13.17
C PHE A 108 6.82 -4.83 12.13
N TYR A 109 6.71 -5.44 10.95
CA TYR A 109 7.65 -5.26 9.86
C TYR A 109 6.98 -4.43 8.77
N TRP A 110 7.59 -3.29 8.44
CA TRP A 110 7.10 -2.36 7.42
C TRP A 110 8.00 -2.41 6.19
N TYR A 111 7.51 -3.04 5.14
CA TYR A 111 8.18 -3.08 3.84
C TYR A 111 7.81 -1.84 3.05
N VAL A 112 8.81 -1.11 2.56
CA VAL A 112 8.62 0.21 1.96
C VAL A 112 9.32 0.33 0.62
N THR A 113 8.73 1.05 -0.32
CA THR A 113 9.43 1.51 -1.52
C THR A 113 10.08 2.86 -1.29
N VAL A 114 11.36 2.96 -1.65
CA VAL A 114 12.15 4.21 -1.62
C VAL A 114 13.07 4.30 -2.83
N GLU A 115 13.56 5.49 -3.15
CA GLU A 115 14.68 5.64 -4.10
C GLU A 115 16.01 5.42 -3.37
N HIS A 116 16.87 4.55 -3.91
CA HIS A 116 18.16 4.24 -3.31
C HIS A 116 19.20 5.34 -3.66
N LYS A 117 20.10 5.66 -2.71
CA LYS A 117 21.08 6.75 -2.90
C LYS A 117 22.27 6.38 -3.80
N ASP A 118 22.80 5.16 -3.65
CA ASP A 118 24.03 4.71 -4.33
C ASP A 118 23.76 3.77 -5.52
N VAL A 119 22.87 2.78 -5.36
CA VAL A 119 22.37 1.94 -6.46
C VAL A 119 21.29 2.71 -7.22
N PRO A 120 21.43 2.96 -8.53
CA PRO A 120 20.41 3.69 -9.29
C PRO A 120 19.09 2.93 -9.33
N GLY A 121 18.01 3.58 -8.90
CA GLY A 121 16.64 3.09 -9.02
C GLY A 121 15.91 2.93 -7.71
N LYS A 122 14.70 2.38 -7.82
CA LYS A 122 13.85 2.04 -6.68
C LYS A 122 14.37 0.81 -5.96
N SER A 123 14.01 0.71 -4.70
CA SER A 123 14.43 -0.37 -3.82
C SER A 123 13.39 -0.58 -2.73
N ILE A 124 13.40 -1.79 -2.18
CA ILE A 124 12.53 -2.16 -1.06
C ILE A 124 13.34 -2.20 0.22
N GLY A 125 12.95 -1.40 1.20
CA GLY A 125 13.45 -1.42 2.56
C GLY A 125 12.54 -2.21 3.49
N VAL A 126 13.03 -2.52 4.70
CA VAL A 126 12.20 -3.06 5.79
C VAL A 126 12.56 -2.38 7.10
N ALA A 127 11.58 -1.76 7.75
CA ALA A 127 11.68 -1.25 9.11
C ALA A 127 11.00 -2.20 10.10
N VAL A 128 11.37 -2.12 11.38
CA VAL A 128 10.79 -2.92 12.46
C VAL A 128 10.37 -2.05 13.63
N ALA A 129 9.27 -2.43 14.29
CA ALA A 129 8.80 -1.82 15.52
C ALA A 129 8.21 -2.84 16.51
N ASP A 130 8.05 -2.41 17.76
CA ASP A 130 7.44 -3.18 18.85
C ASP A 130 5.94 -2.92 18.99
N SER A 131 5.39 -2.03 18.16
CA SER A 131 4.01 -1.57 18.17
C SER A 131 3.58 -1.26 16.73
N PRO A 132 2.30 -1.41 16.37
CA PRO A 132 1.80 -1.05 15.04
C PRO A 132 1.97 0.45 14.75
N LEU A 133 2.22 1.27 15.78
CA LEU A 133 2.43 2.71 15.70
C LEU A 133 3.91 3.13 15.72
N GLY A 134 4.85 2.19 15.75
CA GLY A 134 6.26 2.50 15.88
C GLY A 134 6.71 2.75 17.33
N PRO A 135 7.86 3.44 17.53
CA PRO A 135 8.72 3.99 16.47
C PRO A 135 9.29 2.89 15.59
N PHE A 136 9.27 3.09 14.28
CA PHE A 136 9.90 2.18 13.33
C PHE A 136 11.37 2.55 13.13
N VAL A 137 12.23 1.55 13.02
CA VAL A 137 13.66 1.72 12.73
C VAL A 137 14.07 0.81 11.57
N ASP A 138 15.02 1.25 10.75
CA ASP A 138 15.59 0.41 9.69
C ASP A 138 16.13 -0.90 10.29
N ALA A 139 15.55 -2.02 9.87
CA ALA A 139 15.84 -3.33 10.47
C ALA A 139 17.11 -3.97 9.89
N ARG A 140 17.68 -3.41 8.81
CA ARG A 140 18.84 -3.97 8.09
C ARG A 140 20.03 -3.02 8.03
N GLY A 141 19.79 -1.71 7.96
CA GLY A 141 20.82 -0.73 7.61
C GLY A 141 21.17 -0.73 6.11
N SER A 142 20.43 -1.49 5.30
CA SER A 142 20.56 -1.61 3.84
C SER A 142 19.21 -1.96 3.24
N ALA A 143 19.06 -1.79 1.92
CA ALA A 143 17.91 -2.32 1.20
C ALA A 143 17.78 -3.85 1.38
N LEU A 144 16.54 -4.34 1.29
CA LEU A 144 16.21 -5.76 1.16
C LEU A 144 16.28 -6.19 -0.30
N ILE A 145 15.73 -5.36 -1.21
CA ILE A 145 15.80 -5.53 -2.67
C ILE A 145 16.42 -4.27 -3.27
N THR A 146 17.40 -4.43 -4.16
CA THR A 146 18.00 -3.36 -4.97
C THR A 146 17.80 -3.63 -6.46
N ASN A 147 17.78 -2.55 -7.25
CA ASN A 147 17.49 -2.59 -8.69
C ASN A 147 18.42 -3.48 -9.53
N ASP A 148 19.62 -3.77 -9.04
CA ASP A 148 20.57 -4.66 -9.71
C ASP A 148 20.26 -6.15 -9.49
N MET A 149 19.32 -6.50 -8.60
CA MET A 149 18.92 -7.89 -8.29
C MET A 149 17.94 -8.50 -9.32
N THR A 150 17.28 -7.68 -10.15
CA THR A 150 16.08 -8.04 -10.94
C THR A 150 16.18 -7.70 -12.44
N THR A 151 17.41 -7.61 -12.95
CA THR A 151 17.70 -7.13 -14.32
C THR A 151 17.37 -8.07 -15.48
N GLU A 152 16.88 -9.29 -15.19
CA GLU A 152 16.66 -10.31 -16.23
C GLU A 152 15.42 -10.06 -17.09
N ARG A 153 14.34 -9.52 -16.50
CA ARG A 153 13.05 -9.35 -17.18
C ARG A 153 12.82 -7.93 -17.71
N THR A 154 13.39 -6.95 -17.05
CA THR A 154 13.28 -5.54 -17.41
C THR A 154 14.58 -4.80 -17.03
N LYS A 155 14.74 -3.58 -17.58
CA LYS A 155 15.89 -2.71 -17.35
C LYS A 155 15.49 -1.32 -16.87
N ILE A 156 14.23 -1.17 -16.47
CA ILE A 156 13.75 0.08 -15.87
C ILE A 156 14.38 0.26 -14.49
N TYR A 157 14.32 1.48 -13.97
CA TYR A 157 14.89 1.81 -12.66
C TYR A 157 13.80 1.88 -11.56
N TRP A 158 12.61 1.35 -11.85
CA TRP A 158 11.45 1.44 -10.98
C TRP A 158 10.62 0.14 -10.97
N ASP A 159 11.22 -1.01 -11.32
CA ASP A 159 10.55 -2.30 -11.20
C ASP A 159 10.53 -2.80 -9.75
N ASP A 160 11.53 -2.48 -8.92
CA ASP A 160 11.56 -2.88 -7.51
C ASP A 160 10.76 -1.95 -6.59
N ILE A 161 9.44 -1.96 -6.78
CA ILE A 161 8.45 -1.19 -6.01
C ILE A 161 7.30 -2.05 -5.51
N ASP A 162 6.44 -1.46 -4.69
CA ASP A 162 5.13 -1.96 -4.27
C ASP A 162 5.18 -3.32 -3.58
N PRO A 163 5.88 -3.44 -2.43
CA PRO A 163 5.96 -4.68 -1.69
C PRO A 163 4.61 -5.09 -1.11
N THR A 164 4.23 -6.35 -1.30
CA THR A 164 3.22 -7.03 -0.49
C THR A 164 3.79 -8.25 0.21
N VAL A 165 3.47 -8.39 1.49
CA VAL A 165 4.00 -9.45 2.36
C VAL A 165 2.86 -10.31 2.90
N PHE A 166 3.11 -11.62 2.95
CA PHE A 166 2.15 -12.59 3.45
C PHE A 166 2.85 -13.67 4.27
N ILE A 167 2.25 -14.09 5.38
CA ILE A 167 2.69 -15.24 6.19
C ILE A 167 1.63 -16.32 6.04
N ASP A 168 2.00 -17.46 5.47
CA ASP A 168 1.09 -18.57 5.24
C ASP A 168 0.84 -19.40 6.51
N ASP A 169 -0.16 -20.28 6.47
CA ASP A 169 -0.61 -21.07 7.62
C ASP A 169 0.50 -21.99 8.18
N ASP A 170 1.47 -22.37 7.34
CA ASP A 170 2.65 -23.16 7.74
C ASP A 170 3.76 -22.32 8.39
N GLY A 171 3.57 -21.00 8.48
CA GLY A 171 4.51 -20.04 9.02
C GLY A 171 5.58 -19.56 8.03
N GLN A 172 5.57 -20.01 6.77
CA GLN A 172 6.45 -19.48 5.74
C GLN A 172 5.99 -18.07 5.34
N ALA A 173 6.93 -17.13 5.35
CA ALA A 173 6.68 -15.77 4.88
C ALA A 173 7.10 -15.60 3.41
N TYR A 174 6.38 -14.76 2.69
CA TYR A 174 6.61 -14.44 1.28
C TYR A 174 6.57 -12.93 1.10
N LEU A 175 7.47 -12.41 0.27
CA LEU A 175 7.46 -11.05 -0.23
C LEU A 175 7.19 -11.10 -1.73
N TYR A 176 6.17 -10.39 -2.17
CA TYR A 176 5.84 -10.13 -3.57
C TYR A 176 6.05 -8.65 -3.85
N TRP A 177 6.43 -8.29 -5.06
CA TRP A 177 6.61 -6.90 -5.47
C TRP A 177 6.67 -6.79 -7.00
N GLY A 178 6.76 -5.58 -7.52
CA GLY A 178 7.09 -5.36 -8.93
C GLY A 178 6.32 -4.24 -9.60
N ASN A 179 6.97 -3.58 -10.56
CA ASN A 179 6.32 -2.87 -11.67
C ASN A 179 6.78 -3.47 -13.01
N THR A 180 5.87 -3.57 -13.98
CA THR A 180 6.03 -4.25 -15.28
C THR A 180 6.17 -5.77 -15.16
N GLN A 181 6.97 -6.27 -14.21
CA GLN A 181 7.13 -7.67 -13.88
C GLN A 181 6.81 -7.88 -12.41
N CYS A 182 5.95 -8.85 -12.09
CA CYS A 182 5.71 -9.27 -10.71
C CYS A 182 6.75 -10.33 -10.30
N TYR A 183 7.30 -10.16 -9.10
CA TYR A 183 8.26 -11.07 -8.49
C TYR A 183 7.72 -11.58 -7.15
N TYR A 184 8.25 -12.72 -6.70
CA TYR A 184 8.20 -13.09 -5.30
C TYR A 184 9.47 -13.79 -4.83
N ALA A 185 9.68 -13.78 -3.52
CA ALA A 185 10.67 -14.59 -2.84
C ALA A 185 10.13 -15.02 -1.48
N LYS A 186 10.62 -16.15 -0.97
CA LYS A 186 10.41 -16.50 0.44
C LYS A 186 11.22 -15.57 1.32
N LEU A 187 10.73 -15.31 2.52
CA LEU A 187 11.45 -14.63 3.59
C LEU A 187 11.85 -15.64 4.66
N LYS A 188 13.05 -15.47 5.23
CA LYS A 188 13.44 -16.19 6.45
C LYS A 188 12.51 -15.80 7.61
N LYS A 189 12.52 -16.61 8.67
CA LYS A 189 11.71 -16.37 9.87
C LYS A 189 11.91 -14.97 10.49
N ASN A 190 13.10 -14.39 10.34
CA ASN A 190 13.41 -13.06 10.86
C ASN A 190 12.80 -11.90 10.07
N MET A 191 12.10 -12.17 8.96
CA MET A 191 11.38 -11.20 8.12
C MET A 191 12.25 -10.17 7.40
N ILE A 192 13.56 -10.21 7.59
CA ILE A 192 14.50 -9.22 7.06
C ILE A 192 15.48 -9.80 6.05
N GLU A 193 15.39 -11.07 5.69
CA GLU A 193 16.25 -11.72 4.71
C GLU A 193 15.44 -12.59 3.75
N LEU A 194 15.85 -12.64 2.48
CA LEU A 194 15.30 -13.59 1.53
C LEU A 194 15.77 -15.03 1.86
N ASP A 195 14.91 -16.00 1.55
CA ASP A 195 15.16 -17.43 1.69
C ASP A 195 15.06 -18.15 0.34
N GLY A 196 16.13 -18.03 -0.46
CA GLY A 196 16.21 -18.63 -1.78
C GLY A 196 16.05 -17.62 -2.93
N PRO A 197 15.71 -18.08 -4.14
CA PRO A 197 15.74 -17.26 -5.34
C PRO A 197 14.55 -16.29 -5.42
N ILE A 198 14.74 -15.23 -6.20
CA ILE A 198 13.66 -14.39 -6.71
C ILE A 198 13.00 -15.12 -7.87
N VAL A 199 11.67 -15.20 -7.86
CA VAL A 199 10.86 -15.94 -8.82
C VAL A 199 9.92 -15.01 -9.56
N TYR A 200 9.80 -15.17 -10.87
CA TYR A 200 8.88 -14.40 -11.71
C TYR A 200 7.45 -14.94 -11.62
N VAL A 201 6.49 -14.04 -11.57
CA VAL A 201 5.06 -14.37 -11.59
C VAL A 201 4.45 -13.83 -12.88
N ASP A 202 3.97 -14.73 -13.73
CA ASP A 202 3.32 -14.34 -14.97
C ASP A 202 1.84 -14.02 -14.71
N LEU A 203 1.48 -12.73 -14.82
CA LEU A 203 0.13 -12.21 -14.64
C LEU A 203 -0.31 -11.43 -15.89
N PRO A 204 -1.52 -11.65 -16.41
CA PRO A 204 -2.00 -10.92 -17.58
C PRO A 204 -2.08 -9.41 -17.32
N ARG A 205 -1.39 -8.62 -18.16
CA ARG A 205 -1.39 -7.14 -18.13
C ARG A 205 -1.05 -6.58 -16.75
N PHE A 206 -0.09 -7.18 -16.05
CA PHE A 206 0.41 -6.65 -14.78
C PHE A 206 1.08 -5.29 -15.00
N THR A 207 0.71 -4.30 -14.18
CA THR A 207 1.40 -3.01 -14.09
C THR A 207 2.19 -2.95 -12.79
N GLU A 208 1.53 -2.97 -11.63
CA GLU A 208 2.17 -2.82 -10.30
C GLU A 208 1.20 -3.20 -9.14
N ALA A 209 1.46 -2.70 -7.92
CA ALA A 209 0.59 -2.80 -6.74
C ALA A 209 0.02 -4.21 -6.42
N PRO A 210 0.85 -5.26 -6.32
CA PRO A 210 0.37 -6.56 -5.89
C PRO A 210 -0.18 -6.47 -4.46
N TRP A 211 -1.26 -7.19 -4.18
CA TRP A 211 -1.77 -7.42 -2.82
C TRP A 211 -2.20 -8.86 -2.68
N ILE A 212 -1.76 -9.52 -1.60
CA ILE A 212 -2.12 -10.89 -1.29
C ILE A 212 -3.00 -10.97 -0.07
N HIS A 213 -4.09 -11.73 -0.18
CA HIS A 213 -4.86 -12.20 0.96
C HIS A 213 -5.36 -13.63 0.74
N LYS A 214 -5.79 -14.26 1.82
CA LYS A 214 -6.32 -15.63 1.81
C LYS A 214 -7.73 -15.67 2.40
N ARG A 215 -8.61 -16.48 1.83
CA ARG A 215 -9.95 -16.76 2.37
C ARG A 215 -10.30 -18.23 2.13
N GLY A 216 -10.42 -18.99 3.23
CA GLY A 216 -10.56 -20.44 3.15
C GLY A 216 -9.35 -21.05 2.41
N ASP A 217 -9.63 -21.95 1.47
CA ASP A 217 -8.61 -22.66 0.70
C ASP A 217 -8.11 -21.88 -0.54
N TRP A 218 -8.41 -20.59 -0.65
CA TRP A 218 -8.03 -19.75 -1.78
C TRP A 218 -7.09 -18.64 -1.36
N TYR A 219 -6.00 -18.49 -2.13
CA TYR A 219 -5.17 -17.30 -2.17
C TYR A 219 -5.65 -16.41 -3.30
N TYR A 220 -5.61 -15.11 -3.07
CA TYR A 220 -5.98 -14.07 -4.01
C TYR A 220 -4.78 -13.16 -4.19
N LEU A 221 -4.41 -12.90 -5.44
CA LEU A 221 -3.41 -11.91 -5.81
C LEU A 221 -4.10 -10.86 -6.68
N SER A 222 -4.43 -9.72 -6.10
CA SER A 222 -4.91 -8.55 -6.84
C SER A 222 -3.74 -7.66 -7.23
N TYR A 223 -3.86 -6.94 -8.34
CA TYR A 223 -2.78 -6.13 -8.88
C TYR A 223 -3.32 -5.01 -9.79
N ALA A 224 -2.59 -3.90 -9.86
CA ALA A 224 -2.85 -2.84 -10.82
C ALA A 224 -2.56 -3.32 -12.24
N SER A 225 -3.42 -2.97 -13.18
CA SER A 225 -3.39 -3.46 -14.56
C SER A 225 -3.73 -2.37 -15.55
N GLU A 226 -3.00 -2.34 -16.67
CA GLU A 226 -3.08 -1.28 -17.71
C GLU A 226 -2.62 0.09 -17.16
N PHE A 227 -2.81 1.16 -17.94
CA PHE A 227 -2.57 2.54 -17.51
C PHE A 227 -3.42 3.51 -18.37
N PRO A 228 -4.38 4.29 -17.81
CA PRO A 228 -4.75 4.38 -16.39
C PRO A 228 -5.20 3.06 -15.77
N GLU A 229 -4.89 2.88 -14.50
CA GLU A 229 -4.94 1.58 -13.84
C GLU A 229 -6.35 1.16 -13.42
N LYS A 230 -6.66 -0.11 -13.70
CA LYS A 230 -7.71 -0.89 -13.04
C LYS A 230 -7.07 -1.82 -12.00
N ILE A 231 -7.87 -2.42 -11.14
CA ILE A 231 -7.43 -3.59 -10.36
C ILE A 231 -7.96 -4.86 -11.00
N CYS A 232 -7.05 -5.76 -11.34
CA CYS A 232 -7.34 -7.14 -11.72
C CYS A 232 -7.02 -8.07 -10.55
N TYR A 233 -7.48 -9.33 -10.62
CA TYR A 233 -7.04 -10.34 -9.66
C TYR A 233 -6.96 -11.74 -10.26
N ALA A 234 -6.14 -12.56 -9.62
CA ALA A 234 -6.01 -13.98 -9.87
C ALA A 234 -6.23 -14.79 -8.58
N MET A 235 -6.60 -16.05 -8.73
CA MET A 235 -6.79 -16.99 -7.62
C MET A 235 -5.86 -18.19 -7.75
N SER A 236 -5.42 -18.73 -6.62
CA SER A 236 -4.66 -19.99 -6.58
C SER A 236 -4.97 -20.81 -5.33
N ARG A 237 -4.71 -22.11 -5.41
CA ARG A 237 -4.71 -23.02 -4.25
C ARG A 237 -3.37 -23.06 -3.51
N SER A 238 -2.37 -22.32 -4.00
CA SER A 238 -1.04 -22.19 -3.38
C SER A 238 -0.61 -20.72 -3.40
N ILE A 239 0.05 -20.28 -2.33
CA ILE A 239 0.66 -18.95 -2.23
C ILE A 239 1.69 -18.69 -3.33
N THR A 240 2.21 -19.71 -4.02
CA THR A 240 3.19 -19.58 -5.12
C THR A 240 2.59 -19.80 -6.51
N GLY A 241 1.26 -19.86 -6.63
CA GLY A 241 0.60 -20.20 -7.88
C GLY A 241 0.56 -21.71 -8.19
N PRO A 242 0.14 -22.10 -9.41
CA PRO A 242 -0.15 -21.24 -10.55
C PRO A 242 -1.35 -20.32 -10.29
N TRP A 243 -1.30 -19.11 -10.83
CA TRP A 243 -2.32 -18.08 -10.66
C TRP A 243 -3.31 -18.08 -11.82
N GLU A 244 -4.59 -18.25 -11.52
CA GLU A 244 -5.67 -18.21 -12.51
C GLU A 244 -6.36 -16.85 -12.51
N TYR A 245 -6.23 -16.08 -13.60
CA TYR A 245 -6.86 -14.77 -13.74
C TYR A 245 -8.40 -14.84 -13.68
N LYS A 246 -9.02 -13.92 -12.92
CA LYS A 246 -10.47 -13.88 -12.68
C LYS A 246 -11.16 -12.59 -13.12
N GLY A 247 -10.44 -11.66 -13.73
CA GLY A 247 -11.03 -10.44 -14.29
C GLY A 247 -10.73 -9.18 -13.49
N ILE A 248 -11.48 -8.13 -13.85
CA ILE A 248 -11.40 -6.80 -13.25
C ILE A 248 -12.15 -6.81 -11.91
N LEU A 249 -11.43 -6.53 -10.83
CA LEU A 249 -11.94 -6.31 -9.47
C LEU A 249 -12.38 -4.85 -9.25
N ASN A 250 -11.58 -3.88 -9.67
CA ASN A 250 -11.91 -2.45 -9.53
C ASN A 250 -11.72 -1.73 -10.87
N GLU A 251 -12.65 -0.85 -11.23
CA GLU A 251 -12.50 0.02 -12.40
C GLU A 251 -11.54 1.18 -12.11
N ILE A 252 -11.25 2.00 -13.12
CA ILE A 252 -10.36 3.16 -12.99
C ILE A 252 -10.88 4.09 -11.87
N ALA A 253 -10.02 4.37 -10.89
CA ALA A 253 -10.36 5.22 -9.76
C ALA A 253 -10.60 6.68 -10.22
N GLY A 254 -11.54 7.36 -9.57
CA GLY A 254 -11.93 8.72 -9.95
C GLY A 254 -10.76 9.70 -9.89
N ASN A 255 -10.46 10.36 -11.00
CA ASN A 255 -9.43 11.41 -11.11
C ASN A 255 -8.02 10.98 -10.66
N SER A 256 -7.67 9.70 -10.77
CA SER A 256 -6.32 9.17 -10.53
C SER A 256 -5.90 8.30 -11.71
N ASN A 257 -4.63 8.42 -12.13
CA ASN A 257 -4.02 7.51 -13.10
C ASN A 257 -3.62 6.17 -12.48
N THR A 258 -3.30 6.19 -11.18
CA THR A 258 -2.91 5.03 -10.37
C THR A 258 -4.10 4.50 -9.59
N ASN A 259 -4.08 3.19 -9.31
CA ASN A 259 -5.09 2.47 -8.57
C ASN A 259 -4.36 1.44 -7.71
N HIS A 260 -4.16 1.75 -6.43
CA HIS A 260 -3.46 0.88 -5.48
C HIS A 260 -4.43 0.42 -4.40
N GLN A 261 -4.41 -0.88 -4.07
CA GLN A 261 -5.37 -1.49 -3.16
C GLN A 261 -4.75 -2.26 -1.99
N ALA A 262 -5.48 -2.27 -0.87
CA ALA A 262 -5.37 -3.26 0.19
C ALA A 262 -6.73 -3.93 0.44
N ILE A 263 -6.70 -5.21 0.79
CA ILE A 263 -7.89 -6.02 1.12
C ILE A 263 -7.70 -6.64 2.50
N ILE A 264 -8.65 -6.38 3.41
CA ILE A 264 -8.64 -6.91 4.76
C ILE A 264 -9.99 -7.49 5.16
N GLU A 265 -9.97 -8.43 6.10
CA GLU A 265 -11.14 -8.87 6.85
C GLU A 265 -11.12 -8.23 8.24
N PHE A 266 -12.21 -7.57 8.63
CA PHE A 266 -12.37 -6.98 9.94
C PHE A 266 -13.78 -7.23 10.46
N LYS A 267 -13.93 -7.77 11.67
CA LYS A 267 -15.23 -8.06 12.30
C LYS A 267 -16.20 -8.84 11.38
N GLY A 268 -15.69 -9.87 10.70
CA GLY A 268 -16.46 -10.75 9.80
C GLY A 268 -16.84 -10.12 8.46
N ASN A 269 -16.24 -8.97 8.13
CA ASN A 269 -16.57 -8.16 6.98
C ASN A 269 -15.31 -7.90 6.14
N TRP A 270 -15.44 -7.99 4.83
CA TRP A 270 -14.34 -7.72 3.90
C TRP A 270 -14.41 -6.29 3.36
N TYR A 271 -13.23 -5.68 3.26
CA TYR A 271 -13.06 -4.28 2.89
C TYR A 271 -12.02 -4.15 1.78
N PHE A 272 -12.30 -3.28 0.82
CA PHE A 272 -11.40 -2.87 -0.24
C PHE A 272 -10.99 -1.42 0.04
N ILE A 273 -9.73 -1.23 0.39
CA ILE A 273 -9.13 0.07 0.73
C ILE A 273 -8.30 0.47 -0.48
N TYR A 274 -8.50 1.68 -0.98
CA TYR A 274 -7.85 2.16 -2.21
C TYR A 274 -7.62 3.67 -2.14
N HIS A 275 -7.08 4.28 -3.19
CA HIS A 275 -7.05 5.74 -3.31
C HIS A 275 -7.79 6.23 -4.56
N ASN A 276 -8.21 7.49 -4.55
CA ASN A 276 -8.64 8.22 -5.74
C ASN A 276 -8.04 9.64 -5.74
N GLY A 277 -8.26 10.43 -6.79
CA GLY A 277 -7.86 11.84 -6.85
C GLY A 277 -9.04 12.80 -6.73
N GLY A 278 -10.15 12.39 -6.11
CA GLY A 278 -11.43 13.08 -6.21
C GLY A 278 -11.63 14.27 -5.26
N ILE A 279 -10.70 14.50 -4.32
CA ILE A 279 -10.91 15.53 -3.28
C ILE A 279 -10.71 16.96 -3.82
N ASN A 280 -11.63 17.87 -3.49
CA ASN A 280 -11.51 19.28 -3.85
C ASN A 280 -10.48 20.02 -2.96
N PRO A 281 -9.85 21.10 -3.42
CA PRO A 281 -10.00 21.71 -4.75
C PRO A 281 -8.99 21.21 -5.79
N ALA A 282 -7.96 20.47 -5.38
CA ALA A 282 -6.80 20.15 -6.22
C ALA A 282 -6.47 18.65 -6.28
N GLY A 283 -7.39 17.76 -5.89
CA GLY A 283 -7.19 16.32 -6.00
C GLY A 283 -6.84 15.90 -7.43
N GLY A 284 -6.05 14.83 -7.52
CA GLY A 284 -5.57 14.29 -8.79
C GLY A 284 -4.55 13.19 -8.57
N SER A 285 -3.89 12.76 -9.65
CA SER A 285 -2.89 11.69 -9.64
C SER A 285 -1.73 11.86 -8.65
N TYR A 286 -1.38 13.10 -8.26
CA TYR A 286 -0.26 13.40 -7.34
C TYR A 286 -0.73 13.97 -6.00
N ARG A 287 -2.04 13.92 -5.77
CA ARG A 287 -2.80 14.47 -4.63
C ARG A 287 -3.97 13.55 -4.36
N ARG A 288 -3.65 12.30 -4.03
CA ARG A 288 -4.60 11.20 -3.89
C ARG A 288 -5.23 11.21 -2.50
N SER A 289 -6.27 10.41 -2.30
CA SER A 289 -6.96 10.29 -1.02
C SER A 289 -7.51 8.90 -0.81
N VAL A 290 -7.22 8.33 0.36
CA VAL A 290 -7.67 6.99 0.73
C VAL A 290 -9.21 6.93 0.83
N CYS A 291 -9.76 5.87 0.24
CA CYS A 291 -11.16 5.52 0.18
C CYS A 291 -11.34 4.07 0.64
N ILE A 292 -12.53 3.72 1.13
CA ILE A 292 -12.87 2.38 1.57
C ILE A 292 -14.28 2.03 1.10
N ASP A 293 -14.41 0.86 0.48
CA ASP A 293 -15.69 0.26 0.13
C ASP A 293 -15.75 -1.22 0.54
N ARG A 294 -16.96 -1.80 0.52
CA ARG A 294 -17.17 -3.20 0.88
C ARG A 294 -16.73 -4.12 -0.24
N LEU A 295 -16.01 -5.19 0.13
CA LEU A 295 -15.68 -6.28 -0.78
C LEU A 295 -16.61 -7.46 -0.50
N TYR A 296 -17.14 -8.07 -1.55
CA TYR A 296 -18.05 -9.21 -1.45
C TYR A 296 -17.53 -10.37 -2.29
N TYR A 297 -17.69 -11.59 -1.79
CA TYR A 297 -17.39 -12.81 -2.52
C TYR A 297 -18.68 -13.45 -3.07
N ASN A 298 -18.56 -14.10 -4.22
CA ASN A 298 -19.54 -15.04 -4.73
C ASN A 298 -19.37 -16.41 -4.03
N GLU A 299 -20.35 -17.29 -4.22
CA GLU A 299 -20.37 -18.63 -3.61
C GLU A 299 -19.18 -19.50 -4.08
N ASP A 300 -18.73 -19.32 -5.32
CA ASP A 300 -17.57 -20.03 -5.90
C ASP A 300 -16.21 -19.50 -5.42
N GLY A 301 -16.21 -18.47 -4.56
CA GLY A 301 -15.02 -17.82 -4.05
C GLY A 301 -14.49 -16.68 -4.91
N THR A 302 -15.04 -16.42 -6.10
CA THR A 302 -14.66 -15.22 -6.89
C THR A 302 -15.11 -13.94 -6.18
N MET A 303 -14.42 -12.83 -6.41
CA MET A 303 -14.77 -11.52 -5.86
C MET A 303 -15.73 -10.78 -6.80
N LYS A 304 -16.77 -10.15 -6.23
CA LYS A 304 -17.63 -9.22 -6.96
C LYS A 304 -16.84 -7.94 -7.24
N ARG A 305 -17.09 -7.35 -8.40
CA ARG A 305 -16.49 -6.07 -8.78
C ARG A 305 -16.85 -4.99 -7.76
N ILE A 306 -15.85 -4.25 -7.31
CA ILE A 306 -15.99 -3.15 -6.35
C ILE A 306 -16.95 -2.10 -6.90
N GLN A 307 -17.81 -1.61 -6.01
CA GLN A 307 -18.63 -0.43 -6.24
C GLN A 307 -17.97 0.69 -5.45
N MET A 308 -17.23 1.56 -6.14
CA MET A 308 -16.66 2.76 -5.52
C MET A 308 -17.78 3.76 -5.21
N THR A 309 -17.95 4.15 -3.96
CA THR A 309 -19.07 5.01 -3.54
C THR A 309 -18.61 6.30 -2.85
N THR A 310 -19.47 7.32 -2.84
CA THR A 310 -19.26 8.53 -2.03
C THR A 310 -19.55 8.26 -0.56
N GLU A 311 -20.54 7.41 -0.28
CA GLU A 311 -21.00 7.06 1.06
C GLU A 311 -19.99 6.22 1.84
N GLY A 312 -19.11 5.48 1.15
CA GLY A 312 -18.12 4.61 1.76
C GLY A 312 -18.76 3.50 2.60
N VAL A 313 -18.03 3.09 3.65
CA VAL A 313 -18.52 2.10 4.63
C VAL A 313 -19.36 2.77 5.71
N GLN A 314 -20.55 2.22 5.99
CA GLN A 314 -21.47 2.69 7.03
C GLN A 314 -21.38 1.87 8.32
#